data_AF-A0A7S1Z573-F1
#
_entry.id   AF-A0A7S1Z573-F1
#
_cell.length_a   1.000
_cell.length_b   1.000
_cell.length_c   1.000
_cell.angle_alpha   90.00
_cell.angle_beta   90.00
_cell.angle_gamma   90.00
#
_symmetry.space_group_name_H-M   'P 1'
#
loop_
_entity.id
_entity.type
_entity.pdbx_description
1 polymer ?
#
loop_
_entity_poly.entity_id
_entity_poly.type
_entity_poly.pdbx_seq_one_letter_code
_entity_poly.pdbx_strand_id
1 'polypeptide(L)'
;VGGAAADEIYGREGMDTIVGDSAEVLFFSPYDVFKSESLSFDEAYIKRNTKSIVSLTCGIGGVDTVEGNDGEDVIVGGALGDGINAGPGNDVVAGDCVSILYNGVDFMIENMTSIDTDVGGDDIIDLEAGDDYAVGGAAADEIYGREGMDTIVGDSAEVLFFSPYDVFKSESLSFDEAYIKRNTKSIVSLTCGIGGVDTVEGNDGEDVIVGGALGDGINAGPGNDVVAGDCVSILYNGVDFMIENMTSIDTDVGGDDIIDLEAGDDYAVGGAAAD
;
A
#
# COMPACT_ATOMS: atom_id res chain seq x y z
N VAL A 1 -5.82 -15.43 6.65
CA VAL A 1 -5.02 -16.54 6.13
C VAL A 1 -5.99 -17.62 5.68
N GLY A 2 -6.44 -17.53 4.44
CA GLY A 2 -7.35 -18.46 3.78
C GLY A 2 -6.64 -19.77 3.43
N GLY A 3 -5.47 -19.73 2.79
CA GLY A 3 -4.61 -20.89 2.65
C GLY A 3 -3.94 -21.06 1.30
N ALA A 4 -4.43 -22.01 0.50
CA ALA A 4 -3.87 -22.36 -0.82
C ALA A 4 -4.95 -22.71 -1.85
N ALA A 5 -6.20 -22.38 -1.53
CA ALA A 5 -7.38 -22.60 -2.36
C ALA A 5 -8.13 -21.27 -2.41
N ALA A 6 -9.03 -21.13 -3.37
CA ALA A 6 -9.88 -19.94 -3.42
C ALA A 6 -10.69 -19.80 -2.12
N ASP A 7 -10.57 -18.65 -1.47
CA ASP A 7 -11.18 -18.32 -0.20
C ASP A 7 -12.08 -17.07 -0.32
N GLU A 8 -13.14 -17.02 0.50
CA GLU A 8 -13.99 -15.84 0.68
C GLU A 8 -13.80 -15.35 2.12
N ILE A 9 -13.23 -14.15 2.29
CA ILE A 9 -12.84 -13.61 3.60
C ILE A 9 -13.49 -12.25 3.85
N TYR A 10 -14.04 -12.07 5.05
CA TYR A 10 -14.77 -10.86 5.46
C TYR A 10 -14.24 -10.36 6.82
N GLY A 11 -13.66 -9.16 6.87
CA GLY A 11 -13.15 -8.50 8.10
C GLY A 11 -14.28 -8.11 9.06
N ARG A 12 -15.27 -7.38 8.53
CA ARG A 12 -16.48 -6.87 9.21
C ARG A 12 -16.21 -5.54 9.93
N GLU A 13 -16.53 -5.41 11.20
CA GLU A 13 -16.33 -4.15 11.92
C GLU A 13 -14.97 -4.20 12.62
N GLY A 14 -14.17 -3.15 12.45
CA GLY A 14 -12.93 -2.92 13.18
C GLY A 14 -11.70 -3.00 12.28
N MET A 15 -10.53 -2.80 12.89
CA MET A 15 -9.25 -2.92 12.18
C MET A 15 -8.86 -4.39 12.08
N ASP A 16 -8.79 -4.90 10.85
CA ASP A 16 -8.49 -6.27 10.54
C ASP A 16 -7.13 -6.45 9.84
N THR A 17 -6.57 -7.65 10.00
CA THR A 17 -5.43 -8.09 9.20
C THR A 17 -5.86 -9.32 8.43
N ILE A 18 -6.01 -9.18 7.12
CA ILE A 18 -6.51 -10.20 6.21
C ILE A 18 -5.40 -10.63 5.27
N VAL A 19 -5.29 -11.93 5.07
CA VAL A 19 -4.37 -12.53 4.09
C VAL A 19 -5.17 -13.61 3.38
N GLY A 20 -5.33 -13.50 2.06
CA GLY A 20 -6.00 -14.49 1.22
C GLY A 20 -5.28 -15.83 1.31
N ASP A 21 -3.99 -15.83 0.99
CA ASP A 21 -3.19 -17.05 1.01
C ASP A 21 -2.36 -17.25 2.29
N SER A 22 -1.25 -17.97 2.13
CA SER A 22 -0.34 -18.38 3.18
C SER A 22 0.59 -17.23 3.59
N ALA A 23 0.57 -16.87 4.87
CA ALA A 23 1.52 -15.92 5.44
C ALA A 23 1.95 -16.32 6.86
N GLU A 24 3.12 -15.82 7.27
CA GLU A 24 3.51 -15.74 8.67
C GLU A 24 3.08 -14.39 9.24
N VAL A 25 2.18 -14.42 10.23
CA VAL A 25 1.82 -13.24 11.03
C VAL A 25 2.44 -13.37 12.42
N LEU A 26 3.41 -12.51 12.72
CA LEU A 26 4.02 -12.43 14.04
C LEU A 26 3.38 -11.29 14.83
N PHE A 27 3.21 -11.51 16.13
CA PHE A 27 2.70 -10.49 17.06
C PHE A 27 3.80 -10.05 18.03
N PHE A 28 3.72 -8.81 18.50
CA PHE A 28 4.55 -8.34 19.59
C PHE A 28 4.29 -9.14 20.87
N SER A 29 5.33 -9.34 21.67
CA SER A 29 5.11 -9.99 22.97
C SER A 29 4.28 -9.07 23.86
N PRO A 30 3.43 -9.59 24.76
CA PRO A 30 2.69 -8.77 25.72
C PRO A 30 3.60 -7.85 26.55
N TYR A 31 4.86 -8.23 26.72
CA TYR A 31 5.86 -7.41 27.42
C TYR A 31 6.31 -6.19 26.60
N ASP A 32 6.40 -6.34 25.28
CA ASP A 32 6.72 -5.22 24.39
C ASP A 32 5.55 -4.22 24.39
N VAL A 33 4.31 -4.72 24.26
CA VAL A 33 3.08 -3.92 24.33
C VAL A 33 2.90 -3.21 25.69
N PHE A 34 3.15 -3.92 26.79
CA PHE A 34 3.09 -3.34 28.13
C PHE A 34 4.04 -2.14 28.30
N LYS A 35 5.23 -2.23 27.69
CA LYS A 35 6.25 -1.18 27.81
C LYS A 35 5.94 0.06 27.00
N SER A 36 5.34 -0.08 25.83
CA SER A 36 5.07 1.06 24.95
C SER A 36 3.79 1.78 25.32
N GLU A 37 2.68 1.09 25.57
CA GLU A 37 1.37 1.73 25.74
C GLU A 37 0.99 2.03 27.20
N SER A 38 1.86 1.74 28.17
CA SER A 38 1.56 1.93 29.60
C SER A 38 0.27 1.24 30.07
N LEU A 39 -0.14 0.18 29.39
CA LEU A 39 -1.29 -0.66 29.73
C LEU A 39 -1.01 -1.53 30.95
N SER A 40 -2.05 -2.11 31.56
CA SER A 40 -1.85 -3.27 32.43
C SER A 40 -1.38 -4.48 31.61
N PHE A 41 -0.71 -5.45 32.26
CA PHE A 41 -0.26 -6.65 31.56
C PHE A 41 -1.42 -7.48 31.00
N ASP A 42 -2.58 -7.47 31.68
CA ASP A 42 -3.78 -8.17 31.22
C ASP A 42 -4.38 -7.51 29.96
N GLU A 43 -4.37 -6.17 29.88
CA GLU A 43 -4.77 -5.42 28.68
C GLU A 43 -3.77 -5.63 27.52
N ALA A 44 -2.47 -5.54 27.80
CA ALA A 44 -1.41 -5.80 26.82
C ALA A 44 -1.38 -7.26 26.32
N TYR A 45 -1.88 -8.21 27.13
CA TYR A 45 -1.98 -9.61 26.72
C TYR A 45 -3.13 -9.86 25.75
N ILE A 46 -4.21 -9.07 25.85
CA ILE A 46 -5.37 -9.17 24.96
C ILE A 46 -5.16 -8.35 23.69
N LYS A 47 -4.41 -7.24 23.77
CA LYS A 47 -4.02 -6.44 22.61
C LYS A 47 -2.94 -7.16 21.79
N ARG A 48 -3.33 -7.74 20.66
CA ARG A 48 -2.42 -8.44 19.73
C ARG A 48 -1.96 -7.48 18.64
N ASN A 49 -0.97 -6.66 18.96
CA ASN A 49 -0.36 -5.79 17.95
C ASN A 49 0.49 -6.64 17.00
N THR A 50 0.16 -6.57 15.71
CA THR A 50 0.93 -7.20 14.64
C THR A 50 2.35 -6.63 14.65
N LYS A 51 3.32 -7.52 14.50
CA LYS A 51 4.75 -7.21 14.39
C LYS A 51 5.20 -7.29 12.95
N SER A 52 4.78 -8.33 12.24
CA SER A 52 5.07 -8.48 10.83
C SER A 52 4.05 -9.40 10.16
N ILE A 53 3.84 -9.17 8.88
CA ILE A 53 3.11 -10.04 7.96
C ILE A 53 4.10 -10.36 6.83
N VAL A 54 4.31 -11.62 6.54
CA VAL A 54 5.19 -12.04 5.44
C VAL A 54 4.49 -13.12 4.65
N SER A 55 4.17 -12.84 3.39
CA SER A 55 3.62 -13.85 2.49
C SER A 55 4.59 -15.02 2.33
N LEU A 56 4.04 -16.23 2.27
CA LEU A 56 4.78 -17.47 2.14
C LEU A 56 4.34 -18.16 0.87
N THR A 57 5.30 -18.78 0.19
CA THR A 57 5.01 -19.61 -0.99
C THR A 57 4.18 -18.87 -2.04
N CYS A 58 4.61 -17.69 -2.47
CA CYS A 58 3.92 -16.77 -3.38
C CYS A 58 3.38 -17.36 -4.67
N GLY A 59 3.92 -18.50 -5.13
CA GLY A 59 3.38 -19.20 -6.31
C GLY A 59 2.34 -20.28 -5.99
N ILE A 60 1.87 -20.37 -4.75
CA ILE A 60 0.95 -21.40 -4.27
C ILE A 60 -0.17 -20.74 -3.48
N GLY A 61 -1.29 -20.55 -4.16
CA GLY A 61 -2.49 -19.93 -3.61
C GLY A 61 -3.72 -20.13 -4.47
N GLY A 62 -4.83 -19.56 -4.01
CA GLY A 62 -6.12 -19.52 -4.72
C GLY A 62 -6.42 -18.14 -5.27
N VAL A 63 -7.44 -18.07 -6.14
CA VAL A 63 -8.07 -16.79 -6.48
C VAL A 63 -9.09 -16.48 -5.39
N ASP A 64 -8.82 -15.47 -4.60
CA ASP A 64 -9.53 -15.12 -3.38
C ASP A 64 -10.47 -13.94 -3.59
N THR A 65 -11.47 -13.84 -2.73
CA THR A 65 -12.36 -12.67 -2.62
C THR A 65 -12.32 -12.17 -1.19
N VAL A 66 -11.87 -10.93 -1.02
CA VAL A 66 -11.64 -10.31 0.27
C VAL A 66 -12.48 -9.04 0.40
N GLU A 67 -13.22 -8.94 1.50
CA GLU A 67 -13.93 -7.73 1.92
C GLU A 67 -13.38 -7.29 3.29
N GLY A 68 -12.65 -6.19 3.38
CA GLY A 68 -12.19 -5.60 4.65
C GLY A 68 -13.38 -5.11 5.47
N ASN A 69 -14.24 -4.29 4.84
CA ASN A 69 -15.42 -3.62 5.40
C ASN A 69 -15.03 -2.36 6.20
N ASP A 70 -15.66 -2.08 7.35
CA ASP A 70 -15.46 -0.80 8.04
C ASP A 70 -14.23 -0.88 8.98
N GLY A 71 -13.21 -0.06 8.76
CA GLY A 71 -12.05 0.00 9.64
C GLY A 71 -10.76 0.36 8.91
N GLU A 72 -9.67 0.56 9.64
CA GLU A 72 -8.33 0.61 9.02
C GLU A 72 -7.78 -0.81 8.93
N ASP A 73 -7.77 -1.35 7.74
CA ASP A 73 -7.45 -2.74 7.45
C ASP A 73 -6.08 -2.89 6.78
N VAL A 74 -5.49 -4.07 6.99
CA VAL A 74 -4.30 -4.50 6.24
C VAL A 74 -4.64 -5.78 5.51
N ILE A 75 -4.66 -5.71 4.18
CA ILE A 75 -5.11 -6.79 3.30
C ILE A 75 -3.98 -7.22 2.38
N VAL A 76 -3.82 -8.53 2.23
CA VAL A 76 -2.92 -9.15 1.27
C VAL A 76 -3.73 -10.17 0.49
N GLY A 77 -3.82 -10.06 -0.83
CA GLY A 77 -4.44 -11.08 -1.67
C GLY A 77 -3.62 -12.36 -1.60
N GLY A 78 -2.48 -12.38 -2.28
CA GLY A 78 -1.52 -13.45 -2.20
C GLY A 78 -0.97 -13.88 -3.55
N ALA A 79 -1.51 -14.95 -4.09
CA ALA A 79 -1.05 -15.56 -5.32
C ALA A 79 -2.18 -15.69 -6.32
N LEU A 80 -1.89 -15.46 -7.61
CA LEU A 80 -2.91 -15.38 -8.65
C LEU A 80 -3.75 -14.11 -8.50
N GLY A 81 -4.74 -13.92 -9.36
CA GLY A 81 -5.53 -12.69 -9.41
C GLY A 81 -6.72 -12.72 -8.46
N ASP A 82 -6.69 -11.87 -7.45
CA ASP A 82 -7.62 -11.74 -6.35
C ASP A 82 -8.59 -10.56 -6.53
N GLY A 83 -9.77 -10.69 -5.91
CA GLY A 83 -10.74 -9.59 -5.81
C GLY A 83 -10.75 -9.00 -4.41
N ILE A 84 -10.31 -7.76 -4.25
CA ILE A 84 -10.16 -7.09 -2.97
C ILE A 84 -11.04 -5.84 -2.93
N ASN A 85 -11.94 -5.76 -1.96
CA ASN A 85 -12.59 -4.53 -1.53
C ASN A 85 -12.10 -4.22 -0.12
N ALA A 86 -11.37 -3.12 0.04
CA ALA A 86 -10.82 -2.72 1.32
C ALA A 86 -11.95 -2.25 2.26
N GLY A 87 -12.86 -1.45 1.72
CA GLY A 87 -13.98 -0.88 2.48
C GLY A 87 -13.59 0.48 3.05
N PRO A 88 -14.50 1.17 3.75
CA PRO A 88 -14.19 2.52 4.22
C PRO A 88 -13.22 2.51 5.40
N GLY A 89 -12.18 3.34 5.32
CA GLY A 89 -11.14 3.53 6.33
C GLY A 89 -9.78 3.72 5.68
N ASN A 90 -8.72 3.95 6.46
CA ASN A 90 -7.37 4.17 5.91
C ASN A 90 -6.61 2.84 5.84
N ASP A 91 -6.69 2.19 4.69
CA ASP A 91 -6.31 0.82 4.44
C ASP A 91 -4.92 0.68 3.83
N VAL A 92 -4.41 -0.54 3.90
CA VAL A 92 -3.11 -0.93 3.38
C VAL A 92 -3.26 -2.26 2.67
N VAL A 93 -3.21 -2.22 1.34
CA VAL A 93 -3.52 -3.34 0.45
C VAL A 93 -2.30 -3.72 -0.37
N ALA A 94 -2.03 -5.01 -0.44
CA ALA A 94 -1.19 -5.61 -1.47
C ALA A 94 -2.03 -6.65 -2.21
N GLY A 95 -2.10 -6.55 -3.53
CA GLY A 95 -2.73 -7.59 -4.35
C GLY A 95 -1.95 -8.88 -4.23
N ASP A 96 -0.66 -8.79 -4.51
CA ASP A 96 0.26 -9.92 -4.44
C ASP A 96 1.08 -10.01 -3.14
N CYS A 97 2.13 -10.82 -3.20
CA CYS A 97 3.04 -11.10 -2.13
C CYS A 97 3.79 -9.91 -1.54
N VAL A 98 3.71 -9.79 -0.21
CA VAL A 98 4.27 -8.66 0.52
C VAL A 98 4.96 -9.08 1.83
N SER A 99 5.90 -8.24 2.26
CA SER A 99 6.44 -8.22 3.62
C SER A 99 6.13 -6.88 4.28
N ILE A 100 5.31 -6.89 5.32
CA ILE A 100 4.95 -5.72 6.12
C ILE A 100 5.60 -5.83 7.50
N LEU A 101 6.28 -4.77 7.92
CA LEU A 101 6.91 -4.64 9.23
C LEU A 101 6.28 -3.50 10.02
N TYR A 102 6.00 -3.75 11.30
CA TYR A 102 5.47 -2.75 12.23
C TYR A 102 6.54 -2.29 13.21
N ASN A 103 6.49 -1.02 13.57
CA ASN A 103 7.39 -0.42 14.54
C ASN A 103 7.09 -0.93 15.96
N GLY A 104 8.14 -1.33 16.69
CA GLY A 104 8.00 -1.89 18.05
C GLY A 104 7.71 -0.88 19.16
N VAL A 105 7.57 0.40 18.85
CA VAL A 105 7.29 1.47 19.80
C VAL A 105 5.85 1.96 19.68
N ASP A 106 5.41 2.32 18.48
CA ASP A 106 4.07 2.89 18.22
C ASP A 106 3.11 1.91 17.54
N PHE A 107 3.60 0.76 17.08
CA PHE A 107 2.81 -0.29 16.42
C PHE A 107 2.18 0.12 15.10
N MET A 108 2.69 1.17 14.46
CA MET A 108 2.33 1.55 13.10
C MET A 108 3.20 0.81 12.09
N ILE A 109 2.74 0.71 10.85
CA ILE A 109 3.52 0.16 9.75
C ILE A 109 4.76 1.02 9.54
N GLU A 110 5.93 0.39 9.53
CA GLU A 110 7.22 1.01 9.24
C GLU A 110 7.61 0.84 7.77
N ASN A 111 7.29 -0.33 7.20
CA ASN A 111 7.63 -0.71 5.84
C ASN A 111 6.58 -1.68 5.28
N MET A 112 6.19 -1.47 4.03
CA MET A 112 5.58 -2.46 3.13
C MET A 112 6.52 -2.68 1.94
N THR A 113 6.87 -3.93 1.66
CA THR A 113 7.75 -4.28 0.53
C THR A 113 7.17 -5.44 -0.26
N SER A 114 6.97 -5.28 -1.58
CA SER A 114 6.66 -6.40 -2.47
C SER A 114 7.79 -7.44 -2.44
N ILE A 115 7.43 -8.72 -2.42
CA ILE A 115 8.38 -9.84 -2.43
C ILE A 115 7.98 -10.84 -3.50
N ASP A 116 8.95 -11.59 -4.04
CA ASP A 116 8.72 -12.51 -5.17
C ASP A 116 7.96 -11.82 -6.33
N THR A 117 8.40 -10.61 -6.69
CA THR A 117 7.73 -9.65 -7.61
C THR A 117 7.51 -10.14 -9.05
N ASP A 118 7.96 -11.34 -9.40
CA ASP A 118 7.67 -12.01 -10.67
C ASP A 118 6.56 -13.07 -10.56
N VAL A 119 5.92 -13.15 -9.40
CA VAL A 119 4.92 -14.16 -9.05
C VAL A 119 3.69 -13.48 -8.48
N GLY A 120 2.56 -13.69 -9.16
CA GLY A 120 1.29 -13.07 -8.84
C GLY A 120 0.25 -13.32 -9.91
N GLY A 121 -0.80 -12.51 -9.95
CA GLY A 121 -1.76 -12.49 -11.04
C GLY A 121 -2.60 -11.22 -11.09
N ASP A 122 -3.39 -11.09 -12.14
CA ASP A 122 -4.22 -9.92 -12.40
C ASP A 122 -5.23 -9.66 -11.26
N ASP A 123 -4.96 -8.68 -10.40
CA ASP A 123 -5.76 -8.32 -9.23
C ASP A 123 -6.80 -7.24 -9.55
N ILE A 124 -7.92 -7.24 -8.82
CA ILE A 124 -8.89 -6.15 -8.81
C ILE A 124 -8.98 -5.61 -7.39
N ILE A 125 -8.55 -4.36 -7.19
CA ILE A 125 -8.47 -3.70 -5.89
C ILE A 125 -9.37 -2.46 -5.89
N ASP A 126 -10.35 -2.43 -4.99
CA ASP A 126 -11.19 -1.26 -4.72
C ASP A 126 -10.95 -0.79 -3.28
N LEU A 127 -10.36 0.40 -3.13
CA LEU A 127 -9.95 0.96 -1.84
C LEU A 127 -11.12 1.63 -1.09
N GLU A 128 -12.20 2.01 -1.77
CA GLU A 128 -13.33 2.73 -1.16
C GLU A 128 -12.87 4.04 -0.47
N ALA A 129 -13.62 4.58 0.50
CA ALA A 129 -13.33 5.91 1.04
C ALA A 129 -12.27 5.86 2.15
N GLY A 130 -11.17 6.60 2.01
CA GLY A 130 -10.04 6.53 2.94
C GLY A 130 -8.80 7.22 2.40
N ASP A 131 -7.79 7.45 3.26
CA ASP A 131 -6.44 7.77 2.78
C ASP A 131 -5.65 6.44 2.71
N ASP A 132 -5.55 5.86 1.52
CA ASP A 132 -5.18 4.45 1.34
C ASP A 132 -3.80 4.22 0.72
N TYR A 133 -3.32 2.99 0.86
CA TYR A 133 -2.07 2.52 0.27
C TYR A 133 -2.29 1.21 -0.47
N ALA A 134 -2.05 1.20 -1.78
CA ALA A 134 -2.15 0.00 -2.61
C ALA A 134 -0.85 -0.28 -3.38
N VAL A 135 -0.54 -1.57 -3.49
CA VAL A 135 0.45 -2.11 -4.41
C VAL A 135 -0.22 -3.29 -5.11
N GLY A 136 -0.41 -3.25 -6.43
CA GLY A 136 -1.03 -4.35 -7.19
C GLY A 136 -0.13 -5.57 -7.15
N GLY A 137 1.00 -5.50 -7.85
CA GLY A 137 2.06 -6.49 -7.74
C GLY A 137 2.67 -6.89 -9.07
N ALA A 138 2.28 -8.06 -9.56
CA ALA A 138 2.78 -8.68 -10.76
C ALA A 138 1.62 -9.09 -11.65
N ALA A 139 1.78 -8.82 -12.95
CA ALA A 139 0.72 -8.96 -13.94
C ALA A 139 -0.27 -7.79 -13.87
N ALA A 140 -1.34 -7.86 -14.66
CA ALA A 140 -2.09 -6.67 -15.05
C ALA A 140 -3.19 -6.36 -14.03
N ASP A 141 -2.98 -5.34 -13.21
CA ASP A 141 -3.84 -5.02 -12.09
C ASP A 141 -4.84 -3.89 -12.40
N GLU A 142 -6.00 -3.95 -11.76
CA GLU A 142 -7.06 -2.94 -11.85
C GLU A 142 -7.30 -2.34 -10.46
N ILE A 143 -6.87 -1.09 -10.26
CA ILE A 143 -6.86 -0.46 -8.93
C ILE A 143 -7.70 0.82 -8.93
N TYR A 144 -8.61 0.93 -7.96
CA TYR A 144 -9.49 2.08 -7.74
C TYR A 144 -9.21 2.71 -6.38
N GLY A 145 -8.73 3.95 -6.34
CA GLY A 145 -8.49 4.75 -5.12
C GLY A 145 -9.77 5.24 -4.46
N ARG A 146 -10.68 5.82 -5.24
CA ARG A 146 -12.01 6.34 -4.83
C ARG A 146 -11.92 7.71 -4.14
N GLU A 147 -12.28 7.81 -2.86
CA GLU A 147 -12.40 9.11 -2.17
C GLU A 147 -11.31 9.21 -1.10
N GLY A 148 -10.37 10.14 -1.25
CA GLY A 148 -9.36 10.42 -0.22
C GLY A 148 -7.98 10.65 -0.82
N MET A 149 -6.91 10.62 -0.02
CA MET A 149 -5.54 10.81 -0.51
C MET A 149 -4.82 9.48 -0.59
N ASP A 150 -4.70 8.95 -1.81
CA ASP A 150 -4.23 7.59 -2.01
C ASP A 150 -2.78 7.52 -2.49
N THR A 151 -2.07 6.48 -2.08
CA THR A 151 -0.80 6.09 -2.68
C THR A 151 -0.96 4.75 -3.37
N ILE A 152 -0.94 4.75 -4.70
CA ILE A 152 -1.19 3.57 -5.52
C ILE A 152 0.05 3.26 -6.36
N VAL A 153 0.51 2.02 -6.31
CA VAL A 153 1.52 1.48 -7.22
C VAL A 153 0.90 0.31 -7.98
N GLY A 154 0.91 0.35 -9.31
CA GLY A 154 0.40 -0.74 -10.15
C GLY A 154 1.20 -2.02 -9.90
N ASP A 155 2.50 -1.97 -10.16
CA ASP A 155 3.36 -3.15 -9.95
C ASP A 155 3.94 -3.23 -8.52
N SER A 156 5.27 -3.25 -8.38
CA SER A 156 5.97 -3.61 -7.16
C SER A 156 6.71 -2.42 -6.55
N ALA A 157 6.67 -2.27 -5.22
CA ALA A 157 7.37 -1.19 -4.52
C ALA A 157 7.86 -1.56 -3.11
N GLU A 158 8.80 -0.75 -2.62
CA GLU A 158 9.02 -0.53 -1.20
C GLU A 158 8.41 0.83 -0.80
N VAL A 159 7.47 0.79 0.15
CA VAL A 159 6.89 1.98 0.78
C VAL A 159 7.35 2.05 2.23
N LEU A 160 8.08 3.10 2.56
CA LEU A 160 8.50 3.40 3.93
C LEU A 160 7.63 4.50 4.51
N PHE A 161 7.36 4.42 5.81
CA PHE A 161 6.54 5.40 6.52
C PHE A 161 7.36 6.17 7.57
N PHE A 162 6.95 7.40 7.86
CA PHE A 162 7.43 8.11 9.04
C PHE A 162 6.79 7.53 10.29
N SER A 163 7.55 7.49 11.38
CA SER A 163 6.94 7.20 12.68
C SER A 163 6.02 8.35 13.08
N PRO A 164 4.87 8.10 13.74
CA PRO A 164 4.04 9.14 14.34
C PRO A 164 4.83 10.12 15.23
N TYR A 165 5.94 9.66 15.81
CA TYR A 165 6.82 10.51 16.61
C TYR A 165 7.59 11.55 15.78
N ASP A 166 7.99 11.20 14.56
CA ASP A 166 8.63 12.13 13.62
C ASP A 166 7.60 13.15 13.09
N VAL A 167 6.35 12.71 12.85
CA VAL A 167 5.20 13.55 12.50
C VAL A 167 4.82 14.53 13.61
N PHE A 168 4.72 14.04 14.84
CA PHE A 168 4.40 14.85 16.00
C PHE A 168 5.40 16.00 16.22
N LYS A 169 6.69 15.76 15.97
CA LYS A 169 7.74 16.76 16.16
C LYS A 169 7.74 17.88 15.12
N SER A 170 7.18 17.63 13.95
CA SER A 170 7.35 18.46 12.76
C SER A 170 6.12 19.33 12.50
N GLU A 171 4.89 18.79 12.61
CA GLU A 171 3.67 19.53 12.26
C GLU A 171 3.00 20.30 13.42
N SER A 172 3.56 20.29 14.64
CA SER A 172 2.89 20.86 15.83
C SER A 172 1.48 20.28 16.08
N LEU A 173 1.23 19.06 15.60
CA LEU A 173 0.02 18.29 15.88
C LEU A 173 0.01 17.77 17.31
N SER A 174 -1.18 17.40 17.80
CA SER A 174 -1.26 16.47 18.93
C SER A 174 -0.70 15.10 18.53
N PHE A 175 -0.29 14.31 19.52
CA PHE A 175 0.21 12.96 19.23
C PHE A 175 -0.89 12.06 18.67
N ASP A 176 -2.14 12.24 19.11
CA ASP A 176 -3.29 11.48 18.60
C ASP A 176 -3.56 11.78 17.13
N GLU A 177 -3.45 13.05 16.70
CA GLU A 177 -3.55 13.45 15.29
C GLU A 177 -2.37 12.91 14.46
N ALA A 178 -1.15 12.93 15.00
CA ALA A 178 0.01 12.35 14.33
C ALA A 178 -0.03 10.83 14.25
N TYR A 179 -0.77 10.17 15.14
CA TYR A 179 -0.91 8.71 15.18
C TYR A 179 -1.83 8.18 14.08
N ILE A 180 -2.91 8.91 13.78
CA ILE A 180 -3.85 8.55 12.70
C ILE A 180 -3.38 9.01 11.32
N LYS A 181 -2.38 9.91 11.25
CA LYS A 181 -1.73 10.28 9.98
C LYS A 181 -0.67 9.25 9.62
N ARG A 182 -0.91 8.49 8.55
CA ARG A 182 0.10 7.66 7.91
C ARG A 182 0.84 8.54 6.89
N ASN A 183 2.04 8.99 7.22
CA ASN A 183 2.82 9.84 6.30
C ASN A 183 3.89 9.01 5.60
N THR A 184 3.83 9.00 4.28
CA THR A 184 4.82 8.35 3.42
C THR A 184 6.19 9.01 3.59
N LYS A 185 7.23 8.19 3.71
CA LYS A 185 8.63 8.62 3.77
C LYS A 185 9.33 8.43 2.44
N SER A 186 9.08 7.30 1.79
CA SER A 186 9.56 7.05 0.43
C SER A 186 8.75 5.99 -0.25
N ILE A 187 8.65 6.09 -1.57
CA ILE A 187 8.14 5.05 -2.47
C ILE A 187 9.27 4.75 -3.45
N VAL A 188 9.63 3.48 -3.60
CA VAL A 188 10.65 3.06 -4.55
C VAL A 188 10.12 1.87 -5.32
N SER A 189 9.91 2.04 -6.62
CA SER A 189 9.54 0.93 -7.49
C SER A 189 10.62 -0.15 -7.49
N LEU A 190 10.18 -1.40 -7.53
CA LEU A 190 11.04 -2.58 -7.52
C LEU A 190 10.91 -3.30 -8.86
N THR A 191 12.01 -3.91 -9.30
CA THR A 191 12.02 -4.79 -10.47
C THR A 191 11.36 -4.22 -11.72
N CYS A 192 11.66 -2.97 -12.10
CA CYS A 192 11.06 -2.17 -13.19
C CYS A 192 10.83 -2.80 -14.56
N GLY A 193 11.32 -4.00 -14.83
CA GLY A 193 11.04 -4.76 -16.06
C GLY A 193 10.19 -6.01 -15.85
N ILE A 194 9.60 -6.14 -14.67
CA ILE A 194 8.76 -7.24 -14.22
C ILE A 194 7.52 -6.58 -13.63
N GLY A 195 6.38 -6.98 -14.16
CA GLY A 195 5.11 -6.32 -13.92
C GLY A 195 4.11 -6.59 -15.05
N GLY A 196 2.95 -5.97 -14.94
CA GLY A 196 1.85 -6.05 -15.89
C GLY A 196 1.66 -4.80 -16.71
N VAL A 197 0.44 -4.66 -17.22
CA VAL A 197 -0.05 -3.42 -17.83
C VAL A 197 -1.24 -3.06 -16.99
N ASP A 198 -1.10 -2.03 -16.17
CA ASP A 198 -2.02 -1.75 -15.10
C ASP A 198 -3.06 -0.72 -15.53
N THR A 199 -4.22 -0.77 -14.90
CA THR A 199 -5.25 0.26 -14.99
C THR A 199 -5.48 0.84 -13.60
N VAL A 200 -5.10 2.11 -13.43
CA VAL A 200 -5.20 2.79 -12.14
C VAL A 200 -6.14 3.98 -12.27
N GLU A 201 -7.15 4.04 -11.40
CA GLU A 201 -8.03 5.18 -11.23
C GLU A 201 -7.86 5.75 -9.81
N GLY A 202 -7.22 6.93 -9.67
CA GLY A 202 -7.09 7.63 -8.38
C GLY A 202 -8.45 8.10 -7.85
N ASN A 203 -9.24 8.74 -8.72
CA ASN A 203 -10.56 9.33 -8.42
C ASN A 203 -10.43 10.64 -7.61
N ASP A 204 -11.30 10.89 -6.62
CA ASP A 204 -11.38 12.20 -5.96
C ASP A 204 -10.32 12.25 -4.85
N GLY A 205 -9.27 13.07 -4.99
CA GLY A 205 -8.16 12.96 -4.04
C GLY A 205 -7.00 13.91 -4.25
N GLU A 206 -5.97 13.84 -3.39
CA GLU A 206 -4.62 14.30 -3.78
C GLU A 206 -3.75 13.05 -3.80
N ASP A 207 -3.60 12.45 -4.98
CA ASP A 207 -3.12 11.08 -5.10
C ASP A 207 -1.66 11.01 -5.55
N VAL A 208 -1.00 9.92 -5.17
CA VAL A 208 0.34 9.56 -5.62
C VAL A 208 0.25 8.23 -6.34
N ILE A 209 0.35 8.26 -7.67
CA ILE A 209 0.18 7.09 -8.52
C ILE A 209 1.49 6.75 -9.23
N VAL A 210 1.85 5.48 -9.23
CA VAL A 210 2.97 4.93 -10.01
C VAL A 210 2.43 3.77 -10.83
N GLY A 211 2.54 3.80 -12.15
CA GLY A 211 2.17 2.66 -13.00
C GLY A 211 3.12 1.49 -12.74
N GLY A 212 4.34 1.58 -13.28
CA GLY A 212 5.40 0.63 -12.97
C GLY A 212 6.20 0.20 -14.18
N ALA A 213 5.99 -1.02 -14.62
CA ALA A 213 6.60 -1.67 -15.75
C ALA A 213 5.60 -1.74 -16.90
N LEU A 214 6.11 -1.80 -18.13
CA LEU A 214 5.27 -1.80 -19.33
C LEU A 214 4.42 -0.53 -19.41
N GLY A 215 3.28 -0.56 -20.12
CA GLY A 215 2.60 0.67 -20.54
C GLY A 215 1.22 0.75 -19.92
N ASP A 216 1.06 1.65 -18.96
CA ASP A 216 -0.04 1.67 -18.01
C ASP A 216 -1.12 2.69 -18.40
N GLY A 217 -2.35 2.39 -18.01
CA GLY A 217 -3.48 3.31 -18.12
C GLY A 217 -3.76 3.97 -16.78
N ILE A 218 -3.42 5.25 -16.65
CA ILE A 218 -3.58 5.99 -15.40
C ILE A 218 -4.57 7.13 -15.60
N ASN A 219 -5.63 7.13 -14.79
CA ASN A 219 -6.48 8.30 -14.57
C ASN A 219 -6.33 8.75 -13.12
N ALA A 220 -5.68 9.88 -12.89
CA ALA A 220 -5.51 10.41 -11.54
C ALA A 220 -6.85 10.87 -10.94
N GLY A 221 -7.77 11.37 -11.77
CA GLY A 221 -9.01 11.97 -11.29
C GLY A 221 -8.81 13.42 -10.85
N PRO A 222 -9.82 14.07 -10.23
CA PRO A 222 -9.71 15.45 -9.82
C PRO A 222 -8.94 15.64 -8.50
N GLY A 223 -7.93 16.49 -8.55
CA GLY A 223 -7.25 17.05 -7.39
C GLY A 223 -5.81 17.40 -7.72
N ASN A 224 -4.91 17.47 -6.74
CA ASN A 224 -3.51 17.83 -7.01
C ASN A 224 -2.66 16.57 -6.97
N ASP A 225 -2.49 15.95 -8.12
CA ASP A 225 -1.96 14.59 -8.17
C ASP A 225 -0.50 14.53 -8.56
N VAL A 226 0.13 13.43 -8.19
CA VAL A 226 1.52 13.15 -8.45
C VAL A 226 1.62 11.78 -9.13
N VAL A 227 1.89 11.79 -10.43
CA VAL A 227 1.87 10.58 -11.26
C VAL A 227 3.25 10.26 -11.83
N ALA A 228 3.66 9.01 -11.72
CA ALA A 228 4.72 8.42 -12.52
C ALA A 228 4.12 7.31 -13.39
N GLY A 229 4.36 7.34 -14.70
CA GLY A 229 3.94 6.25 -15.58
C GLY A 229 4.80 5.02 -15.31
N ASP A 230 6.11 5.17 -15.46
CA ASP A 230 7.07 4.13 -15.15
C ASP A 230 7.67 4.25 -13.73
N CYS A 231 8.53 3.28 -13.44
CA CYS A 231 9.42 3.20 -12.30
C CYS A 231 10.03 4.51 -11.76
N VAL A 232 9.84 4.73 -10.46
CA VAL A 232 10.24 5.97 -9.78
C VAL A 232 10.84 5.70 -8.39
N SER A 233 11.62 6.66 -7.91
CA SER A 233 11.95 6.83 -6.51
C SER A 233 11.46 8.19 -6.03
N ILE A 234 10.51 8.18 -5.09
CA ILE A 234 9.94 9.36 -4.44
C ILE A 234 10.46 9.42 -3.01
N LEU A 235 10.94 10.60 -2.60
CA LEU A 235 11.39 10.89 -1.25
C LEU A 235 10.59 12.05 -0.69
N TYR A 236 10.07 11.89 0.52
CA TYR A 236 9.33 12.91 1.24
C TYR A 236 10.21 13.60 2.29
N ASN A 237 9.98 14.89 2.45
CA ASN A 237 10.69 15.70 3.42
C ASN A 237 10.23 15.36 4.85
N GLY A 238 11.17 15.07 5.76
CA GLY A 238 10.83 14.73 7.15
C GLY A 238 10.41 15.89 8.05
N VAL A 239 10.14 17.08 7.50
CA VAL A 239 9.69 18.27 8.24
C VAL A 239 8.33 18.76 7.80
N ASP A 240 8.04 18.84 6.51
CA ASP A 240 6.74 19.26 5.99
C ASP A 240 5.98 18.14 5.27
N PHE A 241 6.56 16.94 5.18
CA PHE A 241 5.96 15.76 4.55
C PHE A 241 5.55 15.97 3.10
N MET A 242 6.05 17.02 2.46
CA MET A 242 5.89 17.23 1.03
C MET A 242 6.94 16.40 0.28
N ILE A 243 6.66 16.07 -0.98
CA ILE A 243 7.64 15.44 -1.86
C ILE A 243 8.86 16.35 -2.00
N GLU A 244 10.01 15.86 -1.55
CA GLU A 244 11.31 16.51 -1.68
C GLU A 244 11.91 16.24 -3.06
N ASN A 245 11.78 15.01 -3.54
CA ASN A 245 12.31 14.59 -4.83
C ASN A 245 11.49 13.44 -5.41
N MET A 246 11.30 13.48 -6.72
CA MET A 246 10.81 12.38 -7.55
C MET A 246 11.83 12.14 -8.65
N THR A 247 12.21 10.89 -8.88
CA THR A 247 13.25 10.55 -9.85
C THR A 247 12.90 9.26 -10.57
N SER A 248 12.76 9.31 -11.90
CA SER A 248 12.67 8.09 -12.71
C SER A 248 13.91 7.23 -12.50
N ILE A 249 13.71 5.94 -12.29
CA ILE A 249 14.76 4.95 -12.13
C ILE A 249 14.65 3.94 -13.27
N ASP A 250 15.74 3.23 -13.57
CA ASP A 250 15.78 2.23 -14.64
C ASP A 250 15.22 2.73 -15.99
N THR A 251 15.52 3.98 -16.37
CA THR A 251 14.96 4.76 -17.50
C THR A 251 15.09 4.15 -18.91
N ASP A 252 15.66 2.96 -19.03
CA ASP A 252 15.75 2.18 -20.27
C ASP A 252 14.70 1.03 -20.29
N VAL A 253 13.89 0.91 -19.24
CA VAL A 253 12.88 -0.12 -19.00
C VAL A 253 11.57 0.57 -18.64
N GLY A 254 10.48 0.12 -19.25
CA GLY A 254 9.17 0.75 -19.19
C GLY A 254 8.40 0.57 -20.50
N GLY A 255 7.20 1.13 -20.58
CA GLY A 255 6.32 1.04 -21.74
C GLY A 255 5.62 2.36 -22.06
N ASP A 256 4.78 2.34 -23.09
CA ASP A 256 4.06 3.55 -23.52
C ASP A 256 2.86 3.76 -22.57
N ASP A 257 2.95 4.77 -21.71
CA ASP A 257 1.89 5.08 -20.73
C ASP A 257 0.79 5.98 -21.30
N ILE A 258 -0.41 5.88 -20.74
CA ILE A 258 -1.51 6.83 -20.96
C ILE A 258 -1.87 7.44 -19.62
N ILE A 259 -1.49 8.71 -19.43
CA ILE A 259 -1.73 9.45 -18.19
C ILE A 259 -2.78 10.55 -18.43
N ASP A 260 -3.93 10.45 -17.78
CA ASP A 260 -4.93 11.51 -17.64
C ASP A 260 -4.89 12.05 -16.20
N LEU A 261 -4.58 13.33 -16.04
CA LEU A 261 -4.46 13.99 -14.72
C LEU A 261 -5.75 14.72 -14.31
N GLU A 262 -6.75 14.72 -15.18
CA GLU A 262 -7.97 15.52 -15.05
C GLU A 262 -7.76 16.97 -14.54
N ALA A 263 -8.18 17.30 -13.31
CA ALA A 263 -8.33 18.69 -12.88
C ALA A 263 -7.68 18.98 -11.53
N GLY A 264 -6.50 19.61 -11.56
CA GLY A 264 -5.95 20.41 -10.48
C GLY A 264 -4.56 20.94 -10.83
N ASP A 265 -3.70 21.08 -9.82
CA ASP A 265 -2.30 21.47 -9.99
C ASP A 265 -1.39 20.24 -9.87
N ASP A 266 -1.24 19.50 -10.98
CA ASP A 266 -0.64 18.15 -11.00
C ASP A 266 0.85 18.12 -11.38
N TYR A 267 1.52 17.05 -11.00
CA TYR A 267 2.87 16.70 -11.40
C TYR A 267 2.89 15.32 -12.05
N ALA A 268 3.42 15.22 -13.27
CA ALA A 268 3.58 13.94 -13.95
C ALA A 268 4.98 13.74 -14.52
N VAL A 269 5.45 12.49 -14.45
CA VAL A 269 6.61 11.99 -15.18
C VAL A 269 6.16 10.72 -15.91
N GLY A 270 6.16 10.72 -17.24
CA GLY A 270 5.80 9.52 -18.02
C GLY A 270 6.81 8.41 -17.76
N GLY A 271 7.97 8.45 -18.41
CA GLY A 271 9.05 7.55 -18.05
C GLY A 271 10.00 7.26 -19.20
N ALA A 272 10.30 5.98 -19.35
CA ALA A 272 10.84 5.38 -20.56
C ALA A 272 9.77 5.37 -21.67
N ALA A 273 10.14 4.93 -22.87
CA ALA A 273 9.25 4.81 -24.03
C ALA A 273 8.49 6.11 -24.40
N ALA A 274 7.25 6.02 -24.92
CA ALA A 274 6.48 7.15 -25.42
C ALA A 274 5.17 7.35 -24.66
N ASP A 275 5.12 8.46 -23.91
CA ASP A 275 4.01 8.86 -23.01
C ASP A 275 3.25 10.10 -23.52
#